data_AF-A0A8H7AC56-F1
#
_entry.id   AF-A0A8H7AC56-F1
#
_cell.length_a   1.000
_cell.length_b   1.000
_cell.length_c   1.000
_cell.angle_alpha   90.00
_cell.angle_beta   90.00
_cell.angle_gamma   90.00
#
_symmetry.space_group_name_H-M   'P 1'
#
loop_
_entity.id
_entity.type
_entity.pdbx_description
1 polymer ?
#
loop_
_entity_poly.entity_id
_entity_poly.type
_entity_poly.pdbx_seq_one_letter_code
_entity_poly.pdbx_strand_id
1 'polypeptide(L)'
;MTPNLGQGGNFAIESAAALTNRLHALAQSHRPSRPGLKEIESTLADYQHSRHRRAQEVYDASAMATRMQALKTPGDWFMQIHVMPRVGDILGDVLCQVLVKAPKLDFLPVPPRPVRGTMPFQTPENALQKENVLWRVFRAAPLLGLCTVAGLAPGPSMSAPQYLQDFGFLGALISLQVIGIIESIRRGNNFTVSTLWPFFLTFALWKDSLASTIPIFHFLHYV
;
A
#
# COMPACT_ATOMS: atom_id res chain seq x y z
N MET A 1 -20.37 7.11 -13.71
CA MET A 1 -19.28 7.45 -12.75
C MET A 1 -18.86 8.89 -12.99
N THR A 2 -18.30 9.56 -11.98
CA THR A 2 -17.71 10.90 -12.10
C THR A 2 -16.19 10.82 -12.35
N PRO A 3 -15.54 11.87 -12.87
CA PRO A 3 -14.11 11.83 -13.16
C PRO A 3 -13.20 11.94 -11.93
N ASN A 4 -13.73 12.30 -10.76
CA ASN A 4 -12.97 12.68 -9.56
C ASN A 4 -12.03 11.59 -9.02
N LEU A 5 -12.35 10.31 -9.24
CA LEU A 5 -11.49 9.19 -8.84
C LEU A 5 -10.44 8.84 -9.91
N GLY A 6 -10.53 9.40 -11.11
CA GLY A 6 -9.61 9.10 -12.21
C GLY A 6 -9.68 7.67 -12.77
N GLN A 7 -10.67 6.86 -12.35
CA GLN A 7 -10.71 5.44 -12.68
C GLN A 7 -11.40 5.11 -14.00
N GLY A 8 -12.01 6.07 -14.69
CA GLY A 8 -12.85 5.77 -15.85
C GLY A 8 -12.12 5.06 -16.99
N GLY A 9 -10.95 5.58 -17.38
CA GLY A 9 -10.12 4.95 -18.42
C GLY A 9 -9.59 3.58 -18.00
N ASN A 10 -9.08 3.47 -16.77
CA ASN A 10 -8.60 2.20 -16.23
C ASN A 10 -9.72 1.15 -16.24
N PHE A 11 -10.94 1.53 -15.86
CA PHE A 11 -12.08 0.63 -15.81
C PHE A 11 -12.54 0.16 -17.18
N ALA A 12 -12.39 1.01 -18.22
CA ALA A 12 -12.64 0.62 -19.61
C ALA A 12 -11.63 -0.43 -20.07
N ILE A 13 -10.34 -0.25 -19.75
CA ILE A 13 -9.28 -1.23 -20.06
C ILE A 13 -9.54 -2.56 -19.34
N GLU A 14 -9.87 -2.52 -18.05
CA GLU A 14 -10.23 -3.72 -17.28
C GLU A 14 -11.43 -4.47 -17.91
N SER A 15 -12.44 -3.71 -18.33
CA SER A 15 -13.65 -4.24 -18.96
C SER A 15 -13.34 -4.91 -20.29
N ALA A 16 -12.48 -4.29 -21.11
CA ALA A 16 -12.00 -4.88 -22.36
C ALA A 16 -11.23 -6.18 -22.11
N ALA A 17 -10.35 -6.23 -21.11
CA ALA A 17 -9.61 -7.44 -20.75
C ALA A 17 -10.57 -8.57 -20.29
N ALA A 18 -11.49 -8.27 -19.38
CA ALA A 18 -12.45 -9.25 -18.85
C ALA A 18 -13.41 -9.79 -19.92
N LEU A 19 -13.83 -8.95 -20.88
CA LEU A 19 -14.63 -9.39 -22.03
C LEU A 19 -13.80 -10.29 -22.95
N THR A 20 -12.58 -9.88 -23.25
CA THR A 20 -11.67 -10.62 -24.14
C THR A 20 -11.38 -12.02 -23.60
N ASN A 21 -11.14 -12.16 -22.29
CA ASN A 21 -10.91 -13.48 -21.68
C ASN A 21 -12.08 -14.43 -21.89
N ARG A 22 -13.31 -13.94 -21.71
CA ARG A 22 -14.52 -14.75 -21.90
C ARG A 22 -14.75 -15.13 -23.35
N LEU A 23 -14.63 -14.17 -24.27
CA LEU A 23 -14.76 -14.44 -25.70
C LEU A 23 -13.67 -15.39 -26.20
N HIS A 24 -12.45 -15.24 -25.70
CA HIS A 24 -11.35 -16.15 -25.99
C HIS A 24 -11.66 -17.57 -25.48
N ALA A 25 -12.10 -17.71 -24.23
CA ALA A 25 -12.49 -19.01 -23.68
C ALA A 25 -13.61 -19.68 -24.48
N LEU A 26 -14.66 -18.91 -24.85
CA LEU A 26 -15.76 -19.38 -25.70
C LEU A 26 -15.25 -19.84 -27.08
N ALA A 27 -14.38 -19.04 -27.70
CA ALA A 27 -13.82 -19.38 -29.01
C ALA A 27 -12.96 -20.65 -28.96
N GLN A 28 -12.19 -20.87 -27.88
CA GLN A 28 -11.38 -22.07 -27.72
C GLN A 28 -12.24 -23.32 -27.47
N SER A 29 -13.31 -23.22 -26.67
CA SER A 29 -14.18 -24.37 -26.37
C SER A 29 -14.98 -24.87 -27.57
N HIS A 30 -15.15 -24.04 -28.60
CA HIS A 30 -15.91 -24.39 -29.80
C HIS A 30 -15.02 -24.74 -31.00
N ARG A 31 -13.70 -24.74 -30.91
CA ARG A 31 -12.86 -25.08 -32.09
C ARG A 31 -13.05 -26.55 -32.50
N PRO A 32 -13.26 -26.84 -33.81
CA PRO A 32 -13.20 -25.94 -34.97
C PRO A 32 -14.53 -25.29 -35.41
N SER A 33 -15.64 -25.58 -34.72
CA SER A 33 -16.95 -24.98 -35.00
C SER A 33 -17.09 -23.55 -34.45
N ARG A 34 -18.26 -22.94 -34.64
CA ARG A 34 -18.58 -21.60 -34.14
C ARG A 34 -19.59 -21.73 -32.99
N PRO A 35 -19.49 -20.89 -31.94
CA PRO A 35 -20.51 -20.84 -30.91
C PRO A 35 -21.85 -20.37 -31.49
N GLY A 36 -22.93 -20.92 -30.97
CA GLY A 36 -24.29 -20.51 -31.28
C GLY A 36 -24.66 -19.18 -30.60
N LEU A 37 -25.76 -18.57 -31.05
CA LEU A 37 -26.25 -17.30 -30.52
C LEU A 37 -26.48 -17.34 -29.00
N LYS A 38 -27.13 -18.40 -28.50
CA LYS A 38 -27.42 -18.56 -27.06
C LYS A 38 -26.16 -18.60 -26.20
N GLU A 39 -25.08 -19.20 -26.70
CA GLU A 39 -23.80 -19.30 -25.98
C GLU A 39 -23.09 -17.94 -25.94
N ILE A 40 -23.18 -17.17 -27.02
CA ILE A 40 -22.70 -15.78 -27.06
C ILE A 40 -23.49 -14.93 -26.07
N GLU A 41 -24.82 -15.01 -26.10
CA GLU A 41 -25.70 -14.27 -25.18
C GLU A 41 -25.38 -14.61 -23.71
N SER A 42 -25.26 -15.90 -23.39
CA SER A 42 -24.88 -16.35 -22.04
C SER A 42 -23.50 -15.79 -21.64
N THR A 43 -22.52 -15.84 -22.53
CA THR A 43 -21.16 -15.34 -22.26
C THR A 43 -21.15 -13.83 -22.00
N LEU A 44 -21.95 -13.06 -22.74
CA LEU A 44 -22.10 -11.61 -22.54
C LEU A 44 -22.88 -11.29 -21.26
N ALA A 45 -23.90 -12.08 -20.92
CA ALA A 45 -24.63 -11.96 -19.66
C ALA A 45 -23.71 -12.23 -18.45
N ASP A 46 -22.89 -13.28 -18.53
CA ASP A 46 -21.90 -13.60 -17.51
C ASP A 46 -20.87 -12.48 -17.37
N TYR A 47 -20.44 -11.90 -18.50
CA TYR A 47 -19.58 -10.71 -18.53
C TYR A 47 -20.18 -9.54 -17.76
N GLN A 48 -21.42 -9.19 -18.11
CA GLN A 48 -22.14 -8.10 -17.47
C GLN A 48 -22.28 -8.35 -15.97
N HIS A 49 -22.69 -9.57 -15.58
CA HIS A 49 -22.89 -9.94 -14.18
C HIS A 49 -21.60 -9.81 -13.35
N SER A 50 -20.46 -10.32 -13.83
CA SER A 50 -19.23 -10.22 -13.04
C SER A 50 -18.69 -8.80 -12.94
N ARG A 51 -18.89 -7.97 -13.98
CA ARG A 51 -18.38 -6.58 -13.97
C ARG A 51 -19.30 -5.65 -13.20
N HIS A 52 -20.59 -5.96 -13.09
CA HIS A 52 -21.57 -5.10 -12.45
C HIS A 52 -21.20 -4.74 -11.00
N ARG A 53 -20.87 -5.73 -10.16
CA ARG A 53 -20.48 -5.49 -8.77
C ARG A 53 -19.29 -4.52 -8.66
N ARG A 54 -18.23 -4.78 -9.42
CA ARG A 54 -17.03 -3.97 -9.41
C ARG A 54 -17.29 -2.56 -9.98
N ALA A 55 -18.12 -2.46 -11.02
CA ALA A 55 -18.52 -1.18 -11.61
C ALA A 55 -19.31 -0.34 -10.62
N GLN A 56 -20.17 -0.97 -9.83
CA GLN A 56 -20.94 -0.34 -8.77
C GLN A 56 -20.02 0.20 -7.65
N GLU A 57 -19.06 -0.60 -7.19
CA GLU A 57 -18.07 -0.17 -6.19
C GLU A 57 -17.29 1.09 -6.65
N VAL A 58 -16.83 1.11 -7.91
CA VAL A 58 -16.12 2.27 -8.48
C VAL A 58 -17.05 3.46 -8.67
N TYR A 59 -18.31 3.22 -9.07
CA TYR A 59 -19.32 4.25 -9.20
C TYR A 59 -19.58 4.95 -7.85
N ASP A 60 -19.80 4.16 -6.80
CA ASP A 60 -20.09 4.65 -5.46
C ASP A 60 -18.88 5.39 -4.87
N ALA A 61 -17.68 4.84 -5.03
CA ALA A 61 -16.45 5.49 -4.63
C ALA A 61 -16.21 6.82 -5.37
N SER A 62 -16.50 6.87 -6.68
CA SER A 62 -16.38 8.12 -7.46
C SER A 62 -17.41 9.15 -7.01
N ALA A 63 -18.66 8.74 -6.75
CA ALA A 63 -19.69 9.62 -6.24
C ALA A 63 -19.36 10.16 -4.83
N MET A 64 -18.79 9.32 -3.96
CA MET A 64 -18.27 9.74 -2.66
C MET A 64 -17.14 10.76 -2.81
N ALA A 65 -16.14 10.48 -3.65
CA ALA A 65 -15.04 11.39 -3.92
C ALA A 65 -15.53 12.75 -4.44
N THR A 66 -16.50 12.76 -5.35
CA THR A 66 -17.11 14.01 -5.84
C THR A 66 -17.80 14.79 -4.72
N ARG A 67 -18.60 14.13 -3.87
CA ARG A 67 -19.29 14.79 -2.75
C ARG A 67 -18.30 15.36 -1.72
N MET A 68 -17.27 14.58 -1.41
CA MET A 68 -16.19 14.96 -0.50
C MET A 68 -15.42 16.18 -1.04
N GLN A 69 -15.00 16.13 -2.31
CA GLN A 69 -14.27 17.23 -2.95
C GLN A 69 -15.14 18.47 -3.21
N ALA A 70 -16.45 18.29 -3.39
CA ALA A 70 -17.42 19.39 -3.47
C ALA A 70 -17.87 19.90 -2.09
N LEU A 71 -17.36 19.33 -0.99
CA LEU A 71 -17.69 19.70 0.39
C LEU A 71 -19.22 19.70 0.63
N LYS A 72 -19.94 18.74 0.02
CA LYS A 72 -21.40 18.78 -0.12
C LYS A 72 -22.13 18.85 1.23
N THR A 73 -21.64 18.14 2.23
CA THR A 73 -22.20 18.12 3.58
C THR A 73 -21.16 18.58 4.60
N PRO A 74 -21.55 19.01 5.82
CA PRO A 74 -20.58 19.32 6.87
C PRO A 74 -19.66 18.14 7.19
N GLY A 75 -20.15 16.90 7.08
CA GLY A 75 -19.35 15.69 7.21
C GLY A 75 -18.33 15.51 6.08
N ASP A 76 -18.74 15.73 4.83
CA ASP A 76 -17.85 15.73 3.66
C ASP A 76 -16.75 16.80 3.78
N TRP A 77 -17.12 18.00 4.25
CA TRP A 77 -16.18 19.07 4.55
C TRP A 77 -15.17 18.66 5.63
N PHE A 78 -15.65 18.10 6.73
CA PHE A 78 -14.79 17.63 7.81
C PHE A 78 -13.83 16.55 7.31
N MET A 79 -14.33 15.57 6.57
CA MET A 79 -13.52 14.50 5.97
C MET A 79 -12.46 15.06 5.02
N GLN A 80 -12.83 15.95 4.11
CA GLN A 80 -11.93 16.51 3.10
C GLN A 80 -10.84 17.40 3.70
N ILE A 81 -11.17 18.21 4.70
CA ILE A 81 -10.26 19.19 5.28
C ILE A 81 -9.45 18.60 6.46
N HIS A 82 -10.07 17.74 7.27
CA HIS A 82 -9.47 17.24 8.50
C HIS A 82 -9.01 15.79 8.44
N VAL A 83 -9.55 14.94 7.58
CA VAL A 83 -9.18 13.51 7.55
C VAL A 83 -8.28 13.19 6.36
N MET A 84 -8.73 13.47 5.14
CA MET A 84 -8.01 13.11 3.91
C MET A 84 -6.56 13.58 3.87
N PRO A 85 -6.20 14.81 4.32
CA PRO A 85 -4.81 15.24 4.30
C PRO A 85 -3.90 14.50 5.27
N ARG A 86 -4.43 13.61 6.13
CA ARG A 86 -3.72 12.92 7.22
C ARG A 86 -3.60 11.40 7.06
N VAL A 87 -4.19 10.85 6.01
CA VAL A 87 -4.30 9.39 5.77
C VAL A 87 -3.62 8.93 4.48
N GLY A 88 -2.50 9.56 4.11
CA GLY A 88 -1.77 9.36 2.87
C GLY A 88 -1.35 7.91 2.62
N ASP A 89 -0.64 7.28 3.58
CA ASP A 89 -0.20 5.88 3.44
C ASP A 89 -1.39 4.93 3.31
N ILE A 90 -2.44 5.16 4.12
CA ILE A 90 -3.68 4.38 4.10
C ILE A 90 -4.37 4.48 2.73
N LEU A 91 -4.42 5.66 2.12
CA LEU A 91 -4.96 5.85 0.78
C LEU A 91 -4.14 5.09 -0.27
N GLY A 92 -2.81 5.10 -0.13
CA GLY A 92 -1.90 4.32 -0.97
C GLY A 92 -2.22 2.82 -0.91
N ASP A 93 -2.35 2.27 0.31
CA ASP A 93 -2.66 0.85 0.51
C ASP A 93 -4.02 0.45 -0.06
N VAL A 94 -5.05 1.28 0.15
CA VAL A 94 -6.38 1.05 -0.40
C VAL A 94 -6.34 1.03 -1.93
N LEU A 95 -5.63 1.98 -2.56
CA LEU A 95 -5.46 2.00 -4.01
C LEU A 95 -4.71 0.76 -4.51
N CYS A 96 -3.63 0.35 -3.84
CA CYS A 96 -2.89 -0.86 -4.19
C CYS A 96 -3.77 -2.11 -4.10
N GLN A 97 -4.60 -2.26 -3.06
CA GLN A 97 -5.54 -3.37 -2.93
C GLN A 97 -6.61 -3.40 -4.03
N VAL A 98 -6.99 -2.24 -4.57
CA VAL A 98 -7.90 -2.15 -5.71
C VAL A 98 -7.19 -2.59 -6.98
N LEU A 99 -5.97 -2.12 -7.23
CA LEU A 99 -5.21 -2.39 -8.46
C LEU A 99 -4.79 -3.86 -8.60
N VAL A 100 -4.39 -4.50 -7.50
CA VAL A 100 -3.98 -5.91 -7.46
C VAL A 100 -5.10 -6.87 -7.91
N LYS A 101 -6.36 -6.43 -7.84
CA LYS A 101 -7.56 -7.19 -8.24
C LYS A 101 -7.99 -6.95 -9.69
N ALA A 102 -7.28 -6.11 -10.44
CA ALA A 102 -7.65 -5.79 -11.81
C ALA A 102 -7.56 -7.05 -12.71
N PRO A 103 -8.53 -7.26 -13.64
CA PRO A 103 -8.46 -8.34 -14.60
C PRO A 103 -7.24 -8.18 -15.52
N LYS A 104 -6.55 -9.29 -15.77
CA LYS A 104 -5.47 -9.42 -16.75
C LYS A 104 -5.93 -10.28 -17.92
N LEU A 105 -5.22 -10.27 -19.04
CA LEU A 105 -5.50 -11.22 -20.12
C LEU A 105 -5.03 -12.63 -19.72
N ASP A 106 -5.95 -13.60 -19.68
CA ASP A 106 -5.68 -14.93 -19.11
C ASP A 106 -4.86 -15.82 -20.03
N PHE A 107 -4.93 -15.56 -21.34
CA PHE A 107 -4.21 -16.31 -22.37
C PHE A 107 -2.82 -15.73 -22.68
N LEU A 108 -2.43 -14.63 -22.05
CA LEU A 108 -1.09 -14.06 -22.18
C LEU A 108 -0.23 -14.38 -20.94
N PRO A 109 1.08 -14.62 -21.13
CA PRO A 109 1.99 -14.80 -20.01
C PRO A 109 2.04 -13.52 -19.17
N VAL A 110 1.96 -13.68 -17.85
CA VAL A 110 2.10 -12.54 -16.93
C VAL A 110 3.58 -12.15 -16.88
N PRO A 111 3.93 -10.85 -17.03
CA PRO A 111 5.31 -10.42 -16.92
C PRO A 111 5.90 -10.77 -15.53
N PRO A 112 7.22 -10.96 -15.40
CA PRO A 112 7.81 -11.38 -14.12
C PRO A 112 7.67 -10.37 -12.99
N ARG A 113 7.63 -9.06 -13.31
CA ARG A 113 7.64 -7.98 -12.30
C ARG A 113 6.39 -7.99 -11.40
N PRO A 114 5.15 -8.06 -11.94
CA PRO A 114 3.93 -8.09 -11.11
C PRO A 114 3.67 -9.43 -10.41
N VAL A 115 4.53 -10.44 -10.60
CA VAL A 115 4.44 -11.74 -9.92
C VAL A 115 5.46 -11.83 -8.78
N ARG A 116 6.65 -11.25 -8.97
CA ARG A 116 7.75 -11.28 -8.00
C ARG A 116 7.79 -10.06 -7.06
N GLY A 117 6.90 -9.10 -7.27
CA GLY A 117 6.81 -7.90 -6.44
C GLY A 117 6.23 -8.17 -5.06
N THR A 118 6.26 -7.15 -4.21
CA THR A 118 5.66 -7.18 -2.86
C THR A 118 4.12 -7.16 -2.87
N MET A 119 3.52 -6.75 -3.99
CA MET A 119 2.08 -6.72 -4.22
C MET A 119 1.74 -7.44 -5.53
N PRO A 120 1.80 -8.79 -5.55
CA PRO A 120 1.56 -9.55 -6.77
C PRO A 120 0.09 -9.47 -7.19
N PHE A 121 -0.21 -9.67 -8.48
CA PHE A 121 -1.59 -9.78 -8.95
C PHE A 121 -2.36 -10.85 -8.19
N GLN A 122 -3.60 -10.54 -7.82
CA GLN A 122 -4.43 -11.47 -7.09
C GLN A 122 -4.91 -12.58 -8.03
N THR A 123 -4.47 -13.81 -7.78
CA THR A 123 -5.03 -15.02 -8.39
C THR A 123 -6.12 -15.58 -7.48
N PRO A 124 -7.06 -16.41 -7.97
CA PRO A 124 -8.04 -17.09 -7.13
C PRO A 124 -7.40 -17.87 -5.96
N GLU A 125 -6.21 -18.43 -6.19
CA GLU A 125 -5.40 -19.14 -5.20
C GLU A 125 -4.87 -18.22 -4.09
N ASN A 126 -4.47 -17.00 -4.44
CA ASN A 126 -3.90 -16.03 -3.50
C ASN A 126 -4.95 -15.02 -2.99
N ALA A 127 -6.21 -15.15 -3.40
CA ALA A 127 -7.26 -14.17 -3.12
C ALA A 127 -7.60 -14.03 -1.62
N LEU A 128 -7.36 -15.10 -0.87
CA LEU A 128 -7.64 -15.19 0.56
C LEU A 128 -6.39 -14.98 1.42
N GLN A 129 -5.20 -14.93 0.81
CA GLN A 129 -3.96 -14.71 1.54
C GLN A 129 -3.81 -13.22 1.84
N LYS A 130 -4.45 -12.77 2.94
CA LYS A 130 -3.98 -11.56 3.62
C LYS A 130 -2.58 -11.84 4.14
N GLU A 131 -1.71 -10.85 4.02
CA GLU A 131 -0.36 -10.96 4.57
C GLU A 131 -0.44 -11.27 6.07
N ASN A 132 0.26 -12.32 6.48
CA ASN A 132 0.21 -12.78 7.87
C ASN A 132 0.93 -11.76 8.75
N VAL A 133 0.19 -11.04 9.60
CA VAL A 133 0.77 -10.08 10.56
C VAL A 133 1.83 -10.76 11.42
N LEU A 134 1.61 -12.01 11.83
CA LEU A 134 2.60 -12.83 12.56
C LEU A 134 3.92 -13.02 11.79
N TRP A 135 3.84 -13.12 10.46
CA TRP A 135 5.02 -13.24 9.61
C TRP A 135 5.77 -11.91 9.48
N ARG A 136 5.05 -10.78 9.41
CA ARG A 136 5.66 -9.44 9.50
C ARG A 136 6.37 -9.25 10.84
N VAL A 137 5.71 -9.65 11.94
CA VAL A 137 6.29 -9.64 13.29
C VAL A 137 7.55 -10.50 13.34
N PHE A 138 7.54 -11.71 12.78
CA PHE A 138 8.72 -12.59 12.74
C PHE A 138 9.88 -11.97 11.95
N ARG A 139 9.61 -11.40 10.76
CA ARG A 139 10.63 -10.72 9.95
C ARG A 139 11.20 -9.46 10.61
N ALA A 140 10.39 -8.76 11.38
CA ALA A 140 10.79 -7.56 12.10
C ALA A 140 11.39 -7.84 13.47
N ALA A 141 11.18 -9.03 14.06
CA ALA A 141 11.70 -9.41 15.37
C ALA A 141 13.23 -9.25 15.52
N PRO A 142 14.09 -9.49 14.49
CA PRO A 142 15.51 -9.18 14.57
C PRO A 142 15.82 -7.71 14.90
N LEU A 143 14.95 -6.77 14.50
CA LEU A 143 15.08 -5.36 14.88
C LEU A 143 14.98 -5.19 16.40
N LEU A 144 14.07 -5.93 17.06
CA LEU A 144 13.97 -5.93 18.52
C LEU A 144 15.19 -6.60 19.18
N GLY A 145 15.81 -7.57 18.50
CA GLY A 145 17.06 -8.19 18.93
C GLY A 145 18.24 -7.22 18.94
N LEU A 146 18.29 -6.24 18.03
CA LEU A 146 19.31 -5.18 18.04
C LEU A 146 19.29 -4.38 19.35
N CYS A 147 18.13 -4.24 20.00
CA CYS A 147 18.01 -3.59 21.31
C CYS A 147 18.76 -4.35 22.41
N THR A 148 18.80 -5.69 22.33
CA THR A 148 19.50 -6.53 23.32
C THR A 148 21.03 -6.49 23.15
N VAL A 149 21.51 -6.42 21.91
CA VAL A 149 22.95 -6.30 21.61
C VAL A 149 23.47 -4.92 22.00
N ALA A 150 22.67 -3.88 21.75
CA ALA A 150 22.97 -2.52 22.16
C ALA A 150 23.14 -2.36 23.69
N GLY A 151 22.29 -3.02 24.48
CA GLY A 151 22.36 -2.97 25.95
C GLY A 151 23.56 -3.73 26.55
N LEU A 152 24.27 -4.53 25.75
CA LEU A 152 25.44 -5.32 26.17
C LEU A 152 26.77 -4.69 25.74
N ALA A 153 26.76 -3.60 24.97
CA ALA A 153 27.97 -2.93 24.53
C ALA A 153 28.61 -2.14 25.69
N PRO A 154 29.92 -2.28 25.94
CA PRO A 154 30.61 -1.49 26.97
C PRO A 154 30.58 0.00 26.63
N GLY A 155 30.34 0.84 27.64
CA GLY A 155 30.28 2.31 27.49
C GLY A 155 31.61 2.92 27.02
N PRO A 156 31.58 4.07 26.32
CA PRO A 156 32.76 4.59 25.65
C PRO A 156 33.77 5.19 26.66
N SER A 157 35.00 4.67 26.66
CA SER A 157 36.17 5.37 27.20
C SER A 157 36.82 6.16 26.06
N MET A 158 36.55 7.45 25.94
CA MET A 158 36.87 8.21 24.72
C MET A 158 38.32 8.71 24.63
N SER A 159 38.89 8.57 23.42
CA SER A 159 40.15 9.18 22.99
C SER A 159 39.89 10.24 21.89
N ALA A 160 40.83 11.16 21.63
CA ALA A 160 40.65 12.27 20.67
C ALA A 160 40.21 11.87 19.23
N PRO A 161 40.64 10.73 18.65
CA PRO A 161 40.13 10.24 17.36
C PRO A 161 38.65 9.84 17.38
N GLN A 162 38.16 9.38 18.52
CA GLN A 162 36.76 8.97 18.73
C GLN A 162 35.82 10.18 18.63
N TYR A 163 36.25 11.35 19.10
CA TYR A 163 35.47 12.59 19.00
C TYR A 163 35.20 13.00 17.54
N LEU A 164 36.17 12.85 16.63
CA LEU A 164 35.98 13.16 15.21
C LEU A 164 35.03 12.17 14.51
N GLN A 165 35.05 10.90 14.90
CA GLN A 165 34.08 9.90 14.43
C GLN A 165 32.66 10.21 14.93
N ASP A 166 32.52 10.65 16.18
CA ASP A 166 31.24 11.06 16.75
C ASP A 166 30.68 12.32 16.06
N PHE A 167 31.51 13.28 15.65
CA PHE A 167 31.05 14.42 14.84
C PHE A 167 30.50 14.00 13.47
N GLY A 168 31.14 13.04 12.79
CA GLY A 168 30.63 12.46 11.54
C GLY A 168 29.32 11.69 11.72
N PHE A 169 29.22 10.92 12.81
CA PHE A 169 28.01 10.20 13.21
C PHE A 169 26.86 11.17 13.54
N LEU A 170 27.13 12.22 14.32
CA LEU A 170 26.17 13.28 14.64
C LEU A 170 25.70 13.99 13.37
N GLY A 171 26.59 14.27 12.41
CA GLY A 171 26.23 14.85 11.11
C GLY A 171 25.27 13.99 10.28
N ALA A 172 25.53 12.67 10.21
CA ALA A 172 24.64 11.73 9.55
C ALA A 172 23.30 11.56 10.30
N LEU A 173 23.35 11.55 11.64
CA LEU A 173 22.16 11.50 12.48
C LEU A 173 21.28 12.73 12.28
N ILE A 174 21.87 13.93 12.18
CA ILE A 174 21.15 15.19 11.91
C ILE A 174 20.46 15.14 10.55
N SER A 175 21.09 14.59 9.52
CA SER A 175 20.47 14.46 8.19
C SER A 175 19.28 13.49 8.22
N LEU A 176 19.43 12.34 8.89
CA LEU A 176 18.32 11.41 9.13
C LEU A 176 17.22 12.06 9.99
N GLN A 177 17.59 12.96 10.93
CA GLN A 177 16.61 13.72 11.71
C GLN A 177 15.82 14.70 10.86
N VAL A 178 16.50 15.48 10.03
CA VAL A 178 15.83 16.43 9.16
C VAL A 178 14.85 15.69 8.24
N ILE A 179 15.27 14.57 7.66
CA ILE A 179 14.41 13.74 6.80
C ILE A 179 13.23 13.17 7.61
N GLY A 180 13.48 12.56 8.76
CA GLY A 180 12.42 11.96 9.58
C GLY A 180 11.46 13.00 10.17
N ILE A 181 11.93 14.20 10.49
CA ILE A 181 11.08 15.34 10.92
C ILE A 181 10.24 15.84 9.75
N ILE A 182 10.84 16.01 8.56
CA ILE A 182 10.09 16.40 7.36
C ILE A 182 9.01 15.36 7.05
N GLU A 183 9.34 14.07 7.12
CA GLU A 183 8.41 12.98 6.78
C GLU A 183 7.34 12.73 7.85
N SER A 184 7.63 13.01 9.13
CA SER A 184 6.66 12.93 10.23
C SER A 184 5.72 14.14 10.30
N ILE A 185 6.18 15.32 9.88
CA ILE A 185 5.38 16.56 9.79
C ILE A 185 4.63 16.65 8.45
N ARG A 186 5.02 15.84 7.46
CA ARG A 186 4.29 15.70 6.20
C ARG A 186 2.84 15.40 6.52
N ARG A 187 1.95 16.33 6.18
CA ARG A 187 0.54 16.30 6.60
C ARG A 187 -0.10 14.93 6.35
N GLY A 188 0.23 14.30 5.21
CA GLY A 188 -0.23 12.98 4.78
C GLY A 188 -0.01 11.85 5.76
N ASN A 189 0.95 11.99 6.68
CA ASN A 189 1.34 10.92 7.58
C ASN A 189 0.84 11.14 9.02
N ASN A 190 0.06 12.21 9.26
CA ASN A 190 -0.38 12.62 10.59
C ASN A 190 -1.17 11.56 11.38
N PHE A 191 -1.78 10.57 10.72
CA PHE A 191 -2.42 9.42 11.37
C PHE A 191 -1.69 8.09 11.13
N THR A 192 -0.44 8.13 10.68
CA THR A 192 0.40 6.95 10.42
C THR A 192 1.54 6.88 11.44
N VAL A 193 2.13 5.69 11.58
CA VAL A 193 3.21 5.44 12.56
C VAL A 193 4.42 6.37 12.34
N SER A 194 4.59 6.89 11.12
CA SER A 194 5.64 7.84 10.75
C SER A 194 5.65 9.10 11.63
N THR A 195 4.50 9.53 12.16
CA THR A 195 4.41 10.69 13.08
C THR A 195 5.10 10.49 14.42
N LEU A 196 5.28 9.24 14.83
CA LEU A 196 5.88 8.92 16.12
C LEU A 196 7.41 9.08 16.11
N TRP A 197 8.03 9.28 14.93
CA TRP A 197 9.48 9.39 14.78
C TRP A 197 10.12 10.43 15.72
N PRO A 198 9.62 11.68 15.81
CA PRO A 198 10.21 12.68 16.71
C PRO A 198 10.05 12.29 18.19
N PHE A 199 8.96 11.63 18.57
CA PHE A 199 8.75 11.16 19.94
C PHE A 199 9.72 10.03 20.30
N PHE A 200 9.83 9.01 19.46
CA PHE A 200 10.76 7.90 19.68
C PHE A 200 12.19 8.39 19.77
N LEU A 201 12.60 9.31 18.89
CA LEU A 201 13.95 9.84 18.93
C LEU A 201 14.21 10.74 20.14
N THR A 202 13.33 11.68 20.47
CA THR A 202 13.52 12.56 21.64
C THR A 202 13.58 11.75 22.93
N PHE A 203 12.75 10.72 23.05
CA PHE A 203 12.83 9.74 24.14
C PHE A 203 14.18 9.00 24.14
N ALA A 204 14.65 8.58 22.96
CA ALA A 204 15.93 7.89 22.82
C ALA A 204 17.14 8.76 23.18
N LEU A 205 17.16 10.03 22.79
CA LEU A 205 18.22 10.99 23.14
C LEU A 205 18.16 11.33 24.64
N TRP A 206 16.97 11.49 25.21
CA TRP A 206 16.80 11.77 26.63
C TRP A 206 17.26 10.61 27.53
N LYS A 207 17.07 9.37 27.09
CA LYS A 207 17.50 8.17 27.81
C LYS A 207 18.88 7.64 27.43
N ASP A 208 19.57 8.30 26.50
CA ASP A 208 20.79 7.77 25.86
C ASP A 208 20.59 6.33 25.34
N SER A 209 19.41 6.07 24.77
CA SER A 209 18.90 4.77 24.38
C SER A 209 18.60 4.67 22.88
N LEU A 210 19.35 5.42 22.07
CA LEU A 210 19.23 5.42 20.60
C LEU A 210 19.20 4.02 20.00
N ALA A 211 20.08 3.16 20.50
CA ALA A 211 20.28 1.81 20.00
C ALA A 211 19.14 0.83 20.37
N SER A 212 18.27 1.17 21.33
CA SER A 212 17.06 0.40 21.65
C SER A 212 15.78 1.00 21.07
N THR A 213 15.68 2.32 20.99
CA THR A 213 14.42 2.98 20.65
C THR A 213 14.18 3.07 19.13
N ILE A 214 15.25 3.25 18.34
CA ILE A 214 15.17 3.31 16.86
C ILE A 214 14.68 1.98 16.26
N PRO A 215 15.19 0.81 16.69
CA PRO A 215 14.69 -0.46 16.15
C PRO A 215 13.23 -0.76 16.53
N ILE A 216 12.78 -0.33 17.73
CA ILE A 216 11.36 -0.45 18.13
C ILE A 216 10.47 0.39 17.22
N PHE A 217 10.88 1.63 16.91
CA PHE A 217 10.14 2.46 15.95
C PHE A 217 10.01 1.78 14.59
N HIS A 218 11.11 1.26 14.03
CA HIS A 218 11.08 0.59 12.73
C HIS A 218 10.28 -0.72 12.75
N PHE A 219 10.29 -1.45 13.87
CA PHE A 219 9.41 -2.60 14.08
C PHE A 219 7.94 -2.17 14.03
N LEU A 220 7.55 -1.13 14.76
CA LEU A 220 6.17 -0.63 14.79
C LEU A 220 5.72 -0.04 13.44
N HIS A 221 6.64 0.59 12.70
CA HIS A 221 6.35 1.12 11.38
C HIS A 221 6.20 0.03 10.33
N TYR A 222 6.93 -1.09 10.48
CA TYR A 222 6.89 -2.21 9.55
C TYR A 222 5.75 -3.21 9.80
N VAL A 223 5.22 -3.31 11.02
CA VAL A 223 4.10 -4.20 11.41
C VAL A 223 2.75 -3.54 11.20
#